data_AF-A0A8H4AWJ0-F1
#
_entry.id   AF-A0A8H4AWJ0-F1
#
_cell.length_a   1.000
_cell.length_b   1.000
_cell.length_c   1.000
_cell.angle_alpha   90.00
_cell.angle_beta   90.00
_cell.angle_gamma   90.00
#
_symmetry.space_group_name_H-M   'P 1'
#
loop_
_entity.id
_entity.type
_entity.pdbx_description
1 polymer ?
#
loop_
_entity_poly.entity_id
_entity_poly.type
_entity_poly.pdbx_seq_one_letter_code
_entity_poly.pdbx_strand_id
1 'polypeptide(L)'
;MKFLSNLTIFLVLIIVIAQAVPVKRDLGPKVKAASRTLGNDYQAYALKVQSIHKDYKKEIKEFDKKLKEAAKEDGTDEKTLKWLTKWNNEYGKLVNKLQTTAIGFIERIDKLKKKLEK
;
A
#
# COMPACT_ATOMS: atom_id res chain seq x y z
N MET A 1 2.83 16.56 5.03
CA MET A 1 4.26 16.38 5.36
C MET A 1 4.62 15.00 5.94
N LYS A 2 3.75 14.33 6.72
CA LYS A 2 4.02 12.98 7.27
C LYS A 2 4.13 11.87 6.20
N PHE A 3 3.45 12.02 5.07
CA PHE A 3 3.44 11.03 3.98
C PHE A 3 4.80 10.90 3.27
N LEU A 4 5.45 12.03 2.98
CA LEU A 4 6.77 12.06 2.36
C LEU A 4 7.84 11.43 3.26
N SER A 5 7.81 11.74 4.57
CA SER A 5 8.73 11.15 5.55
C SER A 5 8.61 9.62 5.62
N ASN A 6 7.38 9.10 5.64
CA ASN A 6 7.15 7.65 5.62
C ASN A 6 7.66 7.00 4.32
N LEU A 7 7.48 7.67 3.17
CA LEU A 7 7.95 7.16 1.87
C LEU A 7 9.49 7.10 1.80
N THR A 8 10.19 8.10 2.36
CA THR A 8 11.66 8.14 2.40
C THR A 8 12.22 7.00 3.25
N ILE A 9 11.58 6.67 4.38
CA ILE A 9 11.98 5.54 5.24
C ILE A 9 11.85 4.22 4.49
N PHE A 10 10.76 4.02 3.73
CA PHE A 10 10.57 2.81 2.91
C PHE A 10 11.63 2.65 1.82
N LEU A 11 12.08 3.76 1.21
CA LEU A 11 13.07 3.76 0.12
C LEU A 11 14.48 3.37 0.60
N VAL A 12 14.90 3.85 1.78
CA VAL A 12 16.22 3.51 2.34
C VAL A 12 16.32 2.02 2.70
N LEU A 13 15.24 1.42 3.18
CA LEU A 13 15.18 0.00 3.54
C LEU A 13 15.34 -0.95 2.34
N ILE A 14 14.83 -0.56 1.17
CA ILE A 14 14.94 -1.37 -0.05
C ILE A 14 16.39 -1.42 -0.56
N ILE A 15 17.14 -0.32 -0.42
CA ILE A 15 18.53 -0.22 -0.87
C ILE A 15 19.46 -1.08 -0.01
N VAL A 16 19.24 -1.14 1.30
CA VAL A 16 20.05 -1.97 2.21
C VAL A 16 19.89 -3.47 1.94
N ILE A 17 18.68 -3.91 1.56
CA ILE A 17 18.43 -5.32 1.21
C ILE A 17 19.05 -5.69 -0.15
N ALA A 18 19.13 -4.73 -1.09
CA ALA A 18 19.66 -4.96 -2.42
C ALA A 18 21.21 -5.05 -2.48
N GLN A 19 21.92 -4.44 -1.51
CA GLN A 19 23.39 -4.46 -1.46
C GLN A 19 23.97 -5.62 -0.62
N ALA A 20 23.13 -6.45 0.01
CA ALA A 20 23.57 -7.67 0.66
C ALA A 20 23.92 -8.76 -0.39
N VAL A 21 25.14 -8.66 -0.91
CA VAL A 21 25.85 -9.65 -1.73
C VAL A 21 25.57 -11.08 -1.23
N PRO A 22 25.37 -12.08 -2.13
CA PRO A 22 25.05 -13.44 -1.74
C PRO A 22 26.32 -14.15 -1.24
N VAL A 23 26.66 -13.95 0.02
CA VAL A 23 27.59 -14.85 0.72
C VAL A 23 26.77 -16.08 1.14
N LYS A 24 27.13 -17.27 0.65
CA LYS A 24 26.63 -18.58 1.15
C LYS A 24 27.10 -18.80 2.60
N ARG A 25 26.66 -17.94 3.51
CA ARG A 25 26.75 -18.14 4.95
C ARG A 25 25.33 -18.25 5.46
N ASP A 26 25.08 -19.27 6.26
CA ASP A 26 23.85 -19.34 7.03
C ASP A 26 23.68 -18.03 7.81
N LEU A 27 22.46 -17.51 7.81
CA LEU A 27 22.14 -16.29 8.54
C LEU A 27 22.41 -16.55 10.03
N GLY A 28 23.29 -15.74 10.62
CA GLY A 28 23.58 -15.82 12.06
C GLY A 28 22.29 -15.60 12.89
N PRO A 29 22.21 -16.17 14.11
CA PRO A 29 20.99 -16.19 14.91
C PRO A 29 20.43 -14.79 15.21
N LYS A 30 21.31 -13.79 15.42
CA LYS A 30 20.91 -12.38 15.61
C LYS A 30 20.26 -11.78 14.36
N VAL A 31 20.74 -12.11 13.16
CA VAL A 31 20.16 -11.65 11.89
C VAL A 31 18.82 -12.32 11.64
N LYS A 32 18.69 -13.63 11.95
CA LYS A 32 17.40 -14.33 11.87
C LYS A 32 16.36 -13.71 12.81
N ALA A 33 16.73 -13.39 14.05
CA ALA A 33 15.85 -12.74 15.02
C ALA A 33 15.40 -11.34 14.56
N ALA A 34 16.34 -10.47 14.16
CA ALA A 34 16.02 -9.13 13.67
C ALA A 34 15.12 -9.16 12.43
N SER A 35 15.40 -10.08 11.50
CA SER A 35 14.59 -10.27 10.29
C SER A 35 13.16 -10.75 10.60
N ARG A 36 12.98 -11.60 11.62
CA ARG A 36 11.64 -12.02 12.08
C ARG A 36 10.85 -10.85 12.67
N THR A 37 11.46 -10.07 13.56
CA THR A 37 10.81 -8.91 14.19
C THR A 37 10.39 -7.89 13.14
N LEU A 38 11.33 -7.45 12.30
CA LEU A 38 11.04 -6.49 11.23
C LEU A 38 10.03 -7.04 10.22
N GLY A 39 10.13 -8.33 9.85
CA GLY A 39 9.17 -8.99 8.98
C GLY A 39 7.74 -8.97 9.53
N ASN A 40 7.57 -9.19 10.83
CA ASN A 40 6.24 -9.12 11.47
C ASN A 40 5.68 -7.69 11.48
N ASP A 41 6.50 -6.68 11.79
CA ASP A 41 6.08 -5.28 11.77
C ASP A 41 5.65 -4.85 10.36
N TYR A 42 6.46 -5.19 9.37
CA TYR A 42 6.16 -4.95 7.96
C TYR A 42 4.88 -5.62 7.50
N GLN A 43 4.62 -6.85 7.96
CA GLN A 43 3.37 -7.56 7.65
C GLN A 43 2.17 -6.87 8.28
N ALA A 44 2.28 -6.44 9.54
CA ALA A 44 1.22 -5.71 10.23
C ALA A 44 0.88 -4.39 9.50
N TYR A 45 1.88 -3.65 9.02
CA TYR A 45 1.66 -2.44 8.24
C TYR A 45 0.97 -2.73 6.90
N ALA A 46 1.39 -3.77 6.18
CA ALA A 46 0.76 -4.13 4.91
C ALA A 46 -0.70 -4.58 5.09
N LEU A 47 -1.01 -5.30 6.17
CA LEU A 47 -2.39 -5.67 6.51
C LEU A 47 -3.25 -4.45 6.84
N LYS A 48 -2.71 -3.44 7.55
CA LYS A 48 -3.41 -2.17 7.78
C LYS A 48 -3.73 -1.47 6.47
N VAL A 49 -2.79 -1.43 5.52
CA VAL A 49 -3.01 -0.86 4.19
C VAL A 49 -4.12 -1.60 3.43
N GLN A 50 -4.18 -2.93 3.53
CA GLN A 50 -5.28 -3.71 2.94
C GLN A 50 -6.64 -3.43 3.60
N SER A 51 -6.68 -3.19 4.91
CA SER A 51 -7.92 -2.81 5.59
C SER A 51 -8.41 -1.45 5.10
N ILE A 52 -7.52 -0.45 5.11
CA ILE A 52 -7.81 0.92 4.65
C ILE A 52 -8.28 0.93 3.18
N HIS A 53 -7.74 0.05 2.34
CA HIS A 53 -8.19 -0.11 0.95
C HIS A 53 -9.69 -0.44 0.84
N LYS A 54 -10.21 -1.31 1.70
CA LYS A 54 -11.63 -1.69 1.67
C LYS A 54 -12.52 -0.48 1.98
N ASP A 55 -12.12 0.33 2.95
CA ASP A 55 -12.84 1.54 3.35
C ASP A 55 -12.85 2.55 2.20
N TYR A 56 -11.68 2.85 1.60
CA TYR A 56 -11.61 3.74 0.44
C TYR A 56 -12.44 3.24 -0.75
N LYS A 57 -12.47 1.93 -1.02
CA LYS A 57 -13.30 1.37 -2.11
C LYS A 57 -14.79 1.60 -1.87
N LYS A 58 -15.24 1.59 -0.62
CA LYS A 58 -16.62 1.93 -0.25
C LYS A 58 -16.87 3.43 -0.42
N GLU A 59 -15.97 4.26 0.11
CA GLU A 59 -16.09 5.73 0.04
C GLU A 59 -16.11 6.25 -1.40
N ILE A 60 -15.25 5.72 -2.29
CA ILE A 60 -15.22 6.10 -3.72
C ILE A 60 -16.58 5.84 -4.37
N LYS A 61 -17.21 4.69 -4.08
CA LYS A 61 -18.54 4.34 -4.62
C LYS A 61 -19.63 5.25 -4.06
N GLU A 62 -19.58 5.53 -2.76
CA GLU A 62 -20.54 6.43 -2.11
C GLU A 62 -20.40 7.86 -2.63
N PHE A 63 -19.18 8.32 -2.87
CA PHE A 63 -18.91 9.63 -3.46
C PHE A 63 -19.52 9.74 -4.86
N ASP A 64 -19.31 8.77 -5.75
CA ASP A 64 -19.90 8.79 -7.10
C ASP A 64 -21.43 8.84 -7.08
N LYS A 65 -22.06 8.17 -6.10
CA LYS A 65 -23.51 8.20 -5.92
C LYS A 65 -23.97 9.60 -5.48
N LYS A 66 -23.38 10.12 -4.40
CA LYS A 66 -23.73 11.44 -3.83
C LYS A 66 -23.43 12.57 -4.81
N LEU A 67 -22.35 12.47 -5.57
CA LEU A 67 -21.97 13.44 -6.59
C LEU A 67 -23.04 13.57 -7.66
N LYS A 68 -23.62 12.46 -8.12
CA LYS A 68 -24.71 12.47 -9.11
C LYS A 68 -26.01 13.06 -8.56
N GLU A 69 -26.31 12.80 -7.30
CA GLU A 69 -27.49 13.36 -6.62
C GLU A 69 -27.33 14.88 -6.46
N ALA A 70 -26.23 15.34 -5.87
CA ALA A 70 -25.93 16.76 -5.70
C ALA A 70 -25.83 17.52 -7.03
N ALA A 71 -25.20 16.93 -8.05
CA ALA A 71 -25.08 17.58 -9.36
C ALA A 71 -26.45 17.82 -10.03
N LYS A 72 -27.44 16.96 -9.77
CA LYS A 72 -28.82 17.16 -10.26
C LYS A 72 -29.53 18.27 -9.49
N GLU A 73 -29.34 18.34 -8.17
CA GLU A 73 -29.94 19.36 -7.31
C GLU A 73 -29.40 20.76 -7.64
N ASP A 74 -28.07 20.88 -7.83
CA ASP A 74 -27.39 22.15 -8.08
C ASP A 74 -27.41 22.57 -9.56
N GLY A 75 -27.96 21.76 -10.46
CA GLY A 75 -27.91 22.02 -11.90
C GLY A 75 -26.47 22.08 -12.45
N THR A 76 -25.56 21.30 -11.87
CA THR A 76 -24.15 21.26 -12.27
C THR A 76 -24.01 20.82 -13.73
N ASP A 77 -23.17 21.53 -14.49
CA ASP A 77 -22.96 21.21 -15.90
C ASP A 77 -22.26 19.85 -16.11
N GLU A 78 -22.55 19.22 -17.25
CA GLU A 78 -22.07 17.87 -17.56
C GLU A 78 -20.53 17.79 -17.62
N LYS A 79 -19.84 18.87 -18.00
CA LYS A 79 -18.37 18.89 -18.10
C LYS A 79 -17.75 18.86 -16.71
N THR A 80 -18.27 19.64 -15.77
CA THR A 80 -17.84 19.63 -14.36
C THR A 80 -18.10 18.27 -13.71
N LEU A 81 -19.29 17.68 -13.94
CA LEU A 81 -19.63 16.35 -13.43
C LEU A 81 -18.69 15.25 -13.98
N LYS A 82 -18.38 15.29 -15.28
CA LYS A 82 -17.41 14.37 -15.91
C LYS A 82 -16.02 14.53 -15.33
N TRP A 83 -15.57 15.76 -15.08
CA TRP A 83 -14.27 16.02 -14.48
C TRP A 83 -14.17 15.46 -13.05
N LEU A 84 -15.17 15.70 -12.20
CA LEU A 84 -15.22 15.18 -10.82
C LEU A 84 -15.26 13.65 -10.79
N THR A 85 -16.04 13.03 -11.68
CA THR A 85 -16.10 11.58 -11.82
C THR A 85 -14.77 11.00 -12.30
N LYS A 86 -14.07 11.69 -13.23
CA LYS A 86 -12.73 11.28 -13.67
C LYS A 86 -11.72 11.37 -12.54
N TRP A 87 -11.75 12.46 -11.77
CA TRP A 87 -10.89 12.65 -10.60
C TRP A 87 -11.07 11.54 -9.55
N ASN A 88 -12.32 11.21 -9.20
CA ASN A 88 -12.60 10.13 -8.24
C ASN A 88 -12.14 8.75 -8.77
N ASN A 89 -12.30 8.50 -10.08
CA ASN A 89 -11.77 7.29 -10.72
C ASN A 89 -10.23 7.21 -10.67
N GLU A 90 -9.53 8.32 -10.86
CA GLU A 90 -8.06 8.38 -10.72
C GLU A 90 -7.64 8.07 -9.28
N TYR A 91 -8.38 8.59 -8.30
CA TYR A 91 -8.16 8.25 -6.90
C TYR A 91 -8.36 6.75 -6.64
N GLY A 92 -9.41 6.13 -7.21
CA GLY A 92 -9.62 4.68 -7.13
C GLY A 92 -8.49 3.84 -7.76
N LYS A 93 -7.87 4.33 -8.84
CA LYS A 93 -6.69 3.66 -9.42
C LYS A 93 -5.49 3.71 -8.47
N LEU A 94 -5.27 4.84 -7.78
CA LEU A 94 -4.19 4.96 -6.79
C LEU A 94 -4.41 4.04 -5.59
N VAL A 95 -5.64 3.98 -5.08
CA VAL A 95 -6.06 3.07 -4.00
C VAL A 95 -5.81 1.61 -4.40
N ASN A 96 -6.17 1.20 -5.62
CA ASN A 96 -5.88 -0.15 -6.11
C ASN A 96 -4.39 -0.45 -6.23
N LYS A 97 -3.58 0.49 -6.75
CA LYS A 97 -2.12 0.32 -6.79
C LYS A 97 -1.52 0.12 -5.40
N LEU A 98 -2.03 0.86 -4.41
CA LEU A 98 -1.60 0.72 -3.01
C LEU A 98 -1.91 -0.70 -2.48
N GLN A 99 -3.09 -1.25 -2.77
CA GLN A 99 -3.44 -2.62 -2.40
C GLN A 99 -2.53 -3.65 -3.08
N THR A 100 -2.34 -3.56 -4.39
CA THR A 100 -1.46 -4.49 -5.13
C THR A 100 -0.03 -4.45 -4.58
N THR A 101 0.46 -3.26 -4.24
CA THR A 101 1.79 -3.09 -3.62
C THR A 101 1.83 -3.74 -2.24
N ALA A 102 0.81 -3.56 -1.41
CA ALA A 102 0.74 -4.18 -0.08
C ALA A 102 0.69 -5.71 -0.15
N ILE A 103 -0.05 -6.28 -1.11
CA ILE A 103 -0.07 -7.73 -1.37
C ILE A 103 1.34 -8.21 -1.75
N GLY A 104 1.99 -7.56 -2.72
CA GLY A 104 3.34 -7.93 -3.14
C GLY A 104 4.38 -7.80 -2.03
N PHE A 105 4.16 -6.90 -1.07
CA PHE A 105 5.01 -6.77 0.11
C PHE A 105 4.81 -7.93 1.09
N ILE A 106 3.57 -8.33 1.37
CA ILE A 106 3.25 -9.52 2.20
C ILE A 106 3.89 -10.78 1.59
N GLU A 107 3.75 -10.99 0.28
CA GLU A 107 4.35 -12.14 -0.39
C GLU A 107 5.88 -12.21 -0.24
N ARG A 108 6.56 -11.06 -0.25
CA ARG A 108 8.02 -10.98 -0.03
C ARG A 108 8.39 -11.31 1.41
N ILE A 109 7.58 -10.87 2.38
CA ILE A 109 7.76 -11.22 3.79
C ILE A 109 7.57 -12.71 4.00
N ASP A 110 6.55 -13.32 3.39
CA ASP A 110 6.31 -14.76 3.49
C ASP A 110 7.47 -15.58 2.88
N LYS A 111 8.04 -15.12 1.77
CA LYS A 111 9.27 -15.70 1.19
C LYS A 111 10.45 -15.58 2.15
N LEU A 112 10.61 -14.44 2.83
CA LEU A 112 11.64 -14.24 3.85
C LEU A 112 11.43 -15.21 5.02
N LYS A 113 10.21 -15.33 5.56
CA LYS A 113 9.86 -16.25 6.66
C LYS A 113 10.25 -17.69 6.33
N LYS A 114 9.84 -18.19 5.16
CA LYS A 114 10.21 -19.54 4.67
C LYS A 114 11.73 -19.76 4.60
N LYS A 115 12.51 -18.71 4.31
CA LYS A 115 13.98 -18.81 4.26
C LYS A 115 14.62 -18.77 5.66
N LEU A 116 13.94 -18.19 6.65
CA LEU A 116 14.40 -18.11 8.05
C LEU A 116 14.02 -19.35 8.88
N GLU A 117 13.09 -20.17 8.39
CA GLU A 117 12.70 -21.47 8.96
C GLU A 117 13.54 -22.64 8.43
N LYS A 118 14.25 -22.43 7.31
CA LYS A 118 15.34 -23.30 6.86
C LYS A 118 16.63 -23.01 7.65
#